data_AF-A0A553MV32-F1
#
_entry.id   AF-A0A553MV32-F1
#
_cell.length_a   1.000
_cell.length_b   1.000
_cell.length_c   1.000
_cell.angle_alpha   90.00
_cell.angle_beta   90.00
_cell.angle_gamma   90.00
#
_symmetry.space_group_name_H-M   'P 1'
#
loop_
_entity.id
_entity.type
_entity.pdbx_description
1 polymer ?
#
loop_
_entity_poly.entity_id
_entity_poly.type
_entity_poly.pdbx_seq_one_letter_code
_entity_poly.pdbx_strand_id
1 'polypeptide(L)'
;MEWLFIAVVTCLLALCPVEGDDWRLEYEEGLSHYSEEALRKEFPEKSRPISFKHPIFMCPDMSPSSSVPTSVELVRAADIKVIAALGDSLTTAIGANATTVLGIPIEFRHVSWSIGGYGSFQDVITLANIIRLFNPNLVGPAPSKTVHGTPAPLCETGFNLAVTGHNTFNLPEQVRHLIDSLKTYEDIDFDMDWKLLTVLIGMNDICDYCKDKALLTKLFLWQATDRRFFYSIK
;
A
#
# COMPACT_ATOMS: atom_id res chain seq x y z
N MET A 1 -5.54 35.89 -39.01
CA MET A 1 -6.84 35.87 -38.30
C MET A 1 -7.20 34.48 -37.80
N GLU A 2 -6.94 33.41 -38.56
CA GLU A 2 -7.26 32.02 -38.16
C GLU A 2 -6.50 31.53 -36.91
N TRP A 3 -5.22 31.86 -36.76
CA TRP A 3 -4.44 31.48 -35.56
C TRP A 3 -4.94 32.11 -34.26
N LEU A 4 -5.49 33.33 -34.34
CA LEU A 4 -6.09 34.01 -33.19
C LEU A 4 -7.41 33.33 -32.81
N PHE A 5 -8.19 32.89 -33.81
CA PHE A 5 -9.43 32.15 -33.59
C PHE A 5 -9.18 30.77 -32.97
N ILE A 6 -8.17 30.04 -33.45
CA ILE A 6 -7.79 28.74 -32.89
C ILE A 6 -7.32 28.90 -31.44
N ALA A 7 -6.48 29.89 -31.15
CA ALA A 7 -6.02 30.16 -29.78
C ALA A 7 -7.15 30.59 -28.83
N VAL A 8 -8.13 31.37 -29.32
CA VAL A 8 -9.30 31.79 -28.54
C VAL A 8 -10.25 30.62 -28.30
N VAL A 9 -10.47 29.75 -29.29
CA VAL A 9 -11.31 28.56 -29.15
C VAL A 9 -10.67 27.51 -28.22
N THR A 10 -9.35 27.30 -28.29
CA THR A 10 -8.66 26.40 -27.35
C THR A 10 -8.64 26.96 -25.93
N CYS A 11 -8.49 28.28 -25.74
CA CYS A 11 -8.65 28.92 -24.44
C CYS A 11 -10.10 28.79 -23.91
N LEU A 12 -11.11 29.00 -24.76
CA LEU A 12 -12.52 28.91 -24.36
C LEU A 12 -12.93 27.47 -24.03
N LEU A 13 -12.43 26.47 -24.76
CA LEU A 13 -12.67 25.05 -24.46
C LEU A 13 -11.90 24.56 -23.23
N ALA A 14 -10.74 25.16 -22.92
CA ALA A 14 -10.01 24.90 -21.68
C ALA A 14 -10.59 25.65 -20.46
N LEU A 15 -11.46 26.64 -20.69
CA LEU A 15 -12.13 27.45 -19.65
C LEU A 15 -13.63 27.14 -19.50
N CYS A 16 -14.18 26.22 -20.31
CA CYS A 16 -15.51 25.69 -20.06
C CYS A 16 -15.45 24.84 -18.79
N PRO A 17 -16.16 25.22 -17.70
CA PRO A 17 -16.27 24.36 -16.53
C PRO A 17 -16.91 23.06 -17.00
N VAL A 18 -16.25 21.93 -16.75
CA VAL A 18 -16.92 20.65 -16.87
C VAL A 18 -18.01 20.64 -15.80
N GLU A 19 -19.27 20.39 -16.16
CA GLU A 19 -20.33 20.21 -15.16
C GLU A 19 -19.87 19.16 -14.14
N GLY A 20 -19.62 19.57 -12.90
CA GLY A 20 -19.04 18.75 -11.83
C GLY A 20 -17.68 19.20 -11.27
N ASP A 21 -17.11 20.33 -11.72
CA ASP A 21 -15.81 20.85 -11.24
C ASP A 21 -15.81 21.50 -9.84
N ASP A 22 -16.93 21.44 -9.11
CA ASP A 22 -17.06 22.07 -7.78
C ASP A 22 -16.30 21.31 -6.68
N TRP A 23 -15.61 20.22 -7.02
CA TRP A 23 -14.84 19.42 -6.07
C TRP A 23 -13.82 20.24 -5.28
N ARG A 24 -13.23 21.30 -5.86
CA ARG A 24 -12.32 22.19 -5.12
C ARG A 24 -13.07 23.00 -4.07
N LEU A 25 -14.25 23.51 -4.41
CA LEU A 25 -15.09 24.25 -3.48
C LEU A 25 -15.63 23.34 -2.39
N GLU A 26 -16.13 22.15 -2.73
CA GLU A 26 -16.55 21.13 -1.76
C GLU A 26 -15.40 20.65 -0.87
N TYR A 27 -14.18 20.50 -1.42
CA TYR A 27 -12.99 20.16 -0.66
C TYR A 27 -12.58 21.28 0.30
N GLU A 28 -12.55 22.53 -0.18
CA GLU A 28 -12.21 23.70 0.63
C GLU A 28 -13.27 23.96 1.71
N GLU A 29 -14.56 23.79 1.41
CA GLU A 29 -15.67 23.86 2.37
C GLU A 29 -15.58 22.72 3.40
N GLY A 30 -15.36 21.49 2.95
CA GLY A 30 -15.13 20.33 3.81
C GLY A 30 -13.95 20.52 4.76
N LEU A 31 -12.85 21.10 4.28
CA LEU A 31 -11.68 21.46 5.10
C LEU A 31 -11.93 22.64 6.03
N SER A 32 -12.79 23.58 5.66
CA SER A 32 -13.09 24.76 6.49
C SER A 32 -13.69 24.38 7.86
N HIS A 33 -14.33 23.21 7.94
CA HIS A 33 -14.85 22.64 9.18
C HIS A 33 -13.76 22.08 10.10
N TYR A 34 -12.54 21.88 9.59
CA TYR A 34 -11.41 21.32 10.31
C TYR A 34 -10.35 22.40 10.58
N SER A 35 -10.39 23.00 11.78
CA SER A 35 -9.24 23.76 12.27
C SER A 35 -8.20 22.79 12.85
N GLU A 36 -6.94 22.89 12.41
CA GLU A 36 -5.80 22.16 13.01
C GLU A 36 -5.76 22.32 14.54
N GLU A 37 -6.07 23.52 15.04
CA GLU A 37 -6.09 23.80 16.48
C GLU A 37 -7.27 23.12 17.16
N ALA A 38 -8.44 23.09 16.51
CA ALA A 38 -9.61 22.35 17.02
C ALA A 38 -9.35 20.84 17.03
N LEU A 39 -8.78 20.29 15.95
CA LEU A 39 -8.41 18.87 15.84
C LEU A 39 -7.36 18.47 16.87
N ARG A 40 -6.33 19.29 17.10
CA ARG A 40 -5.32 19.06 18.16
C ARG A 40 -5.91 19.12 19.56
N LYS A 41 -6.90 19.98 19.77
CA LYS A 41 -7.59 20.13 21.06
C LYS A 41 -8.52 18.97 21.34
N GLU A 42 -9.26 18.51 20.32
CA GLU A 42 -10.26 17.45 20.43
C GLU A 42 -9.62 16.06 20.41
N PHE A 43 -8.57 15.87 19.60
CA PHE A 43 -7.85 14.60 19.43
C PHE A 43 -6.34 14.77 19.62
N PRO A 44 -5.88 15.19 20.81
CA PRO A 44 -4.46 15.41 21.08
C PRO A 44 -3.61 14.16 20.82
N GLU A 45 -4.18 12.96 20.93
CA GLU A 45 -3.53 11.68 20.65
C GLU A 45 -3.33 11.38 19.16
N LYS A 46 -4.13 12.02 18.28
CA LYS A 46 -4.03 11.90 16.82
C LYS A 46 -3.02 12.89 16.23
N SER A 47 -2.74 13.99 16.93
CA SER A 47 -1.68 14.92 16.56
C SER A 47 -0.36 14.54 17.22
N ARG A 48 0.55 13.94 16.46
CA ARG A 48 1.90 13.61 16.95
C ARG A 48 2.93 14.57 16.38
N PRO A 49 3.91 15.02 17.18
CA PRO A 49 5.03 15.79 16.65
C PRO A 49 5.84 14.94 15.67
N ILE A 50 6.48 15.58 14.69
CA ILE A 50 7.31 14.89 13.67
C ILE A 50 8.44 14.08 14.32
N SER A 51 8.92 14.50 15.48
CA SER A 51 9.96 13.81 16.27
C SER A 51 9.42 12.72 17.20
N PHE A 52 8.11 12.43 17.18
CA PHE A 52 7.53 11.40 18.02
C PHE A 52 8.14 10.03 17.73
N LYS A 53 8.41 9.27 18.78
CA LYS A 53 8.84 7.88 18.70
C LYS A 53 7.88 7.01 19.48
N HIS A 54 7.43 5.93 18.88
CA HIS A 54 6.65 4.93 19.59
C HIS A 54 7.49 4.28 20.69
N PRO A 55 6.88 3.94 21.84
CA PRO A 55 7.57 3.15 22.85
C PRO A 55 8.00 1.81 22.25
N ILE A 56 9.11 1.27 22.73
CA ILE A 56 9.61 -0.02 22.27
C ILE A 56 8.54 -1.10 22.51
N PHE A 57 8.25 -1.87 21.47
CA PHE A 57 7.43 -3.06 21.58
C PHE A 57 8.33 -4.26 21.88
N MET A 58 8.10 -4.92 23.01
CA MET A 58 8.83 -6.12 23.44
C MET A 58 7.88 -7.28 23.71
N CYS A 59 8.20 -8.45 23.16
CA CYS A 59 7.52 -9.70 23.47
C CYS A 59 8.40 -10.57 24.37
N PRO A 60 7.82 -11.45 25.20
CA PRO A 60 8.61 -12.37 26.05
C PRO A 60 9.56 -13.27 25.26
N ASP A 61 9.16 -13.66 24.05
CA ASP A 61 9.97 -14.44 23.12
C ASP A 61 9.92 -13.77 21.73
N MET A 62 11.10 -13.43 21.22
CA MET A 62 11.30 -12.90 19.86
C MET A 62 12.29 -13.77 19.06
N SER A 63 12.63 -14.95 19.59
CA SER A 63 13.61 -15.84 18.97
C SER A 63 13.01 -16.65 17.80
N PRO A 64 13.82 -16.98 16.78
CA PRO A 64 13.42 -17.91 15.74
C PRO A 64 13.19 -19.30 16.31
N SER A 65 12.49 -20.13 15.54
CA SER A 65 12.36 -21.55 15.84
C SER A 65 13.74 -22.23 15.78
N SER A 66 13.91 -23.31 16.54
CA SER A 66 15.18 -24.07 16.58
C SER A 66 15.56 -24.71 15.24
N SER A 67 14.58 -24.87 14.34
CA SER A 67 14.75 -25.33 12.97
C SER A 67 13.69 -24.68 12.10
N VAL A 68 13.93 -24.61 10.78
CA VAL A 68 12.95 -24.06 9.83
C VAL A 68 11.64 -24.87 9.94
N PRO A 69 10.51 -24.24 10.31
CA PRO A 69 9.25 -24.94 10.47
C PRO A 69 8.79 -25.58 9.16
N THR A 70 8.15 -26.74 9.26
CA THR A 70 7.59 -27.46 8.09
C THR A 70 6.08 -27.27 7.93
N SER A 71 5.42 -26.67 8.92
CA SER A 71 3.98 -26.42 8.96
C SER A 71 3.69 -25.02 9.46
N VAL A 72 2.62 -24.43 8.94
CA VAL A 72 2.17 -23.05 9.23
C VAL A 72 1.93 -22.82 10.72
N GLU A 73 1.45 -23.84 11.44
CA GLU A 73 1.10 -23.76 12.87
C GLU A 73 2.32 -23.66 13.80
N LEU A 74 3.51 -23.93 13.27
CA LEU A 74 4.77 -23.87 14.02
C LEU A 74 5.58 -22.62 13.69
N VAL A 75 5.13 -21.82 12.72
CA VAL A 75 5.85 -20.63 12.26
C VAL A 75 5.77 -19.53 13.31
N ARG A 76 6.92 -19.04 13.74
CA ARG A 76 7.04 -17.85 14.57
C ARG A 76 7.27 -16.63 13.69
N ALA A 77 6.98 -15.44 14.22
CA ALA A 77 7.25 -14.18 13.52
C ALA A 77 8.73 -14.04 13.10
N ALA A 78 9.66 -14.56 13.90
CA ALA A 78 11.09 -14.58 13.62
C ALA A 78 11.49 -15.53 12.47
N ASP A 79 10.65 -16.51 12.12
CA ASP A 79 10.92 -17.45 11.03
C ASP A 79 10.53 -16.86 9.65
N ILE A 80 9.77 -15.76 9.63
CA ILE A 80 9.35 -15.08 8.41
C ILE A 80 10.57 -14.40 7.80
N LYS A 81 11.00 -14.88 6.63
CA LYS A 81 12.15 -14.34 5.89
C LYS A 81 11.73 -13.25 4.90
N VAL A 82 10.53 -13.37 4.34
CA VAL A 82 10.03 -12.49 3.28
C VAL A 82 8.67 -11.92 3.66
N ILE A 83 8.48 -10.62 3.42
CA ILE A 83 7.17 -9.97 3.45
C ILE A 83 6.83 -9.42 2.07
N ALA A 84 5.61 -9.66 1.60
CA ALA A 84 5.11 -9.21 0.32
C ALA A 84 3.68 -8.66 0.45
N ALA A 85 3.32 -7.75 -0.45
CA ALA A 85 1.99 -7.17 -0.50
C ALA A 85 1.49 -7.02 -1.94
N LEU A 86 0.26 -7.46 -2.17
CA LEU A 86 -0.48 -7.29 -3.41
C LEU A 86 -1.76 -6.53 -3.11
N GLY A 87 -2.24 -5.76 -4.06
CA GLY A 87 -3.43 -4.96 -3.82
C GLY A 87 -3.64 -3.81 -4.78
N ASP A 88 -4.41 -2.85 -4.29
CA ASP A 88 -4.75 -1.61 -4.97
C ASP A 88 -4.09 -0.38 -4.30
N SER A 89 -4.70 0.79 -4.50
CA SER A 89 -4.26 2.09 -3.99
C SER A 89 -4.07 2.14 -2.46
N LEU A 90 -4.81 1.34 -1.69
CA LEU A 90 -4.64 1.29 -0.24
C LEU A 90 -3.32 0.62 0.14
N THR A 91 -2.92 -0.39 -0.62
CA THR A 91 -1.68 -1.12 -0.37
C THR A 91 -0.46 -0.32 -0.84
N THR A 92 -0.58 0.48 -1.90
CA THR A 92 0.47 1.44 -2.33
C THR A 92 0.61 2.63 -1.40
N ALA A 93 -0.36 2.83 -0.49
CA ALA A 93 -0.45 3.98 0.42
C ALA A 93 -0.44 5.32 -0.34
N ILE A 94 -1.24 5.39 -1.41
CA ILE A 94 -1.39 6.62 -2.19
C ILE A 94 -1.85 7.78 -1.30
N GLY A 95 -1.15 8.91 -1.38
CA GLY A 95 -1.47 10.11 -0.60
C GLY A 95 -1.30 9.99 0.92
N ALA A 96 -0.77 8.89 1.47
CA ALA A 96 -0.79 8.63 2.92
C ALA A 96 -0.04 9.68 3.77
N ASN A 97 0.95 10.37 3.20
CA ASN A 97 1.66 11.49 3.82
C ASN A 97 1.61 12.76 2.94
N ALA A 98 0.51 12.93 2.19
CA ALA A 98 0.28 14.12 1.38
C ALA A 98 -0.24 15.27 2.26
N THR A 99 0.36 16.45 2.12
CA THR A 99 -0.08 17.69 2.79
C THR A 99 -0.85 18.62 1.86
N THR A 100 -0.81 18.35 0.56
CA THR A 100 -1.50 19.12 -0.47
C THR A 100 -2.03 18.18 -1.55
N VAL A 101 -2.97 18.68 -2.37
CA VAL A 101 -3.54 17.96 -3.52
C VAL A 101 -2.45 17.47 -4.48
N LEU A 102 -1.32 18.18 -4.61
CA LEU A 102 -0.19 17.77 -5.43
C LEU A 102 0.50 16.49 -4.94
N GLY A 103 0.30 16.12 -3.67
CA GLY A 103 0.82 14.88 -3.08
C GLY A 103 -0.07 13.66 -3.32
N ILE A 104 -1.29 13.83 -3.85
CA ILE A 104 -2.23 12.72 -4.10
C ILE A 104 -1.64 11.67 -5.05
N PRO A 105 -0.95 12.02 -6.16
CA PRO A 105 -0.37 11.02 -7.06
C PRO A 105 0.82 10.25 -6.48
N ILE A 106 1.30 10.60 -5.29
CA ILE A 106 2.47 9.98 -4.67
C ILE A 106 2.03 8.73 -3.89
N GLU A 107 2.66 7.60 -4.20
CA GLU A 107 2.46 6.33 -3.51
C GLU A 107 3.49 6.20 -2.39
N PHE A 108 3.07 6.41 -1.15
CA PHE A 108 3.98 6.38 -0.01
C PHE A 108 4.20 4.93 0.49
N ARG A 109 4.65 4.04 -0.40
CA ARG A 109 4.79 2.59 -0.14
C ARG A 109 5.57 2.29 1.14
N HIS A 110 6.62 3.05 1.42
CA HIS A 110 7.43 2.99 2.64
C HIS A 110 6.70 3.20 3.97
N VAL A 111 5.51 3.81 3.99
CA VAL A 111 4.64 3.91 5.18
C VAL A 111 3.35 3.10 5.05
N SER A 112 3.25 2.25 4.02
CA SER A 112 2.11 1.34 3.88
C SER A 112 1.99 0.43 5.10
N TRP A 113 0.78 0.32 5.64
CA TRP A 113 0.53 -0.39 6.90
C TRP A 113 1.01 -1.84 6.87
N SER A 114 0.94 -2.51 5.70
CA SER A 114 1.23 -3.94 5.56
C SER A 114 2.70 -4.25 5.24
N ILE A 115 3.45 -3.33 4.63
CA ILE A 115 4.79 -3.63 4.09
C ILE A 115 5.78 -2.46 4.12
N GLY A 116 5.37 -1.29 4.60
CA GLY A 116 6.24 -0.12 4.62
C GLY A 116 7.49 -0.33 5.47
N GLY A 117 8.67 -0.03 4.91
CA GLY A 117 9.97 -0.24 5.55
C GLY A 117 10.65 1.03 6.05
N TYR A 118 9.91 2.15 6.17
CA TYR A 118 10.48 3.41 6.64
C TYR A 118 10.92 3.31 8.10
N GLY A 119 12.20 3.61 8.35
CA GLY A 119 12.78 3.62 9.69
C GLY A 119 12.60 2.29 10.42
N SER A 120 12.15 2.39 11.66
CA SER A 120 11.88 1.28 12.57
C SER A 120 10.44 1.31 13.08
N PHE A 121 10.05 0.32 13.90
CA PHE A 121 8.78 0.34 14.62
C PHE A 121 8.55 1.64 15.41
N GLN A 122 9.62 2.23 15.94
CA GLN A 122 9.53 3.48 16.70
C GLN A 122 9.20 4.68 15.81
N ASP A 123 9.54 4.63 14.53
CA ASP A 123 9.25 5.69 13.54
C ASP A 123 7.83 5.57 13.01
N VAL A 124 7.53 4.41 12.43
CA VAL A 124 6.26 4.11 11.79
C VAL A 124 5.90 2.66 12.10
N ILE A 125 4.72 2.47 12.69
CA ILE A 125 4.18 1.14 12.92
C ILE A 125 3.62 0.60 11.60
N THR A 126 4.38 -0.28 10.99
CA THR A 126 3.96 -1.13 9.87
C THR A 126 4.12 -2.60 10.26
N LEU A 127 3.41 -3.49 9.60
CA LEU A 127 3.58 -4.93 9.81
C LEU A 127 5.01 -5.38 9.50
N ALA A 128 5.66 -4.81 8.48
CA ALA A 128 7.08 -5.05 8.18
C ALA A 128 7.99 -4.62 9.34
N ASN A 129 7.78 -3.44 9.91
CA ASN A 129 8.59 -2.94 11.03
C ASN A 129 8.33 -3.72 12.32
N ILE A 130 7.11 -4.25 12.53
CA ILE A 130 6.82 -5.17 13.62
C ILE A 130 7.61 -6.47 13.44
N ILE A 131 7.56 -7.08 12.25
CA ILE A 131 8.27 -8.35 12.00
C ILE A 131 9.79 -8.17 12.08
N ARG A 132 10.32 -7.01 11.69
CA ARG A 132 11.73 -6.66 11.86
C ARG A 132 12.21 -6.70 13.32
N LEU A 133 11.31 -6.55 14.30
CA LEU A 133 11.66 -6.74 15.72
C LEU A 133 12.03 -8.20 16.04
N PHE A 134 11.46 -9.14 15.28
CA PHE A 134 11.69 -10.59 15.43
C PHE A 134 12.77 -11.10 14.46
N ASN A 135 12.80 -10.58 13.23
CA ASN A 135 13.80 -10.89 12.21
C ASN A 135 14.37 -9.62 11.57
N PRO A 136 15.54 -9.12 12.02
CA PRO A 136 16.16 -7.93 11.46
C PRO A 136 16.55 -8.06 9.98
N ASN A 137 16.70 -9.29 9.46
CA ASN A 137 17.08 -9.60 8.09
C ASN A 137 15.87 -9.80 7.15
N LEU A 138 14.70 -9.28 7.52
CA LEU A 138 13.47 -9.36 6.74
C LEU A 138 13.64 -8.73 5.35
N VAL A 139 13.32 -9.51 4.30
CA VAL A 139 13.39 -9.09 2.90
C VAL A 139 12.01 -8.67 2.39
N GLY A 140 11.96 -7.65 1.53
CA GLY A 140 10.73 -7.20 0.88
C GLY A 140 10.07 -5.91 1.38
N PRO A 141 10.35 -5.35 2.59
CA PRO A 141 9.75 -4.07 2.99
C PRO A 141 10.02 -2.97 1.96
N ALA A 142 9.01 -2.17 1.66
CA ALA A 142 9.13 -1.07 0.70
C ALA A 142 9.99 0.06 1.29
N PRO A 143 11.12 0.46 0.69
CA PRO A 143 12.01 1.46 1.29
C PRO A 143 11.63 2.90 0.96
N SER A 144 10.92 3.16 -0.14
CA SER A 144 10.69 4.53 -0.62
C SER A 144 9.25 4.80 -1.06
N LYS A 145 9.02 6.01 -1.59
CA LYS A 145 7.80 6.40 -2.30
C LYS A 145 7.98 6.22 -3.80
N THR A 146 6.89 5.98 -4.49
CA THR A 146 6.82 5.93 -5.95
C THR A 146 5.79 6.95 -6.45
N VAL A 147 5.67 7.08 -7.77
CA VAL A 147 4.69 7.97 -8.41
C VAL A 147 3.70 7.12 -9.18
N HIS A 148 2.41 7.33 -8.94
CA HIS A 148 1.36 6.63 -9.66
C HIS A 148 1.53 6.80 -11.18
N GLY A 149 1.36 5.71 -11.93
CA GLY A 149 1.50 5.69 -13.39
C GLY A 149 2.95 5.71 -13.89
N THR A 150 3.96 5.74 -13.01
CA THR A 150 5.37 5.65 -13.38
C THR A 150 5.93 4.28 -12.98
N PRO A 151 6.62 3.55 -13.89
CA PRO A 151 7.30 2.31 -13.53
C PRO A 151 8.33 2.54 -12.41
N ALA A 152 8.32 1.68 -11.40
CA ALA A 152 9.26 1.73 -10.29
C ALA A 152 9.95 0.37 -10.12
N PRO A 153 11.29 0.33 -9.94
CA PRO A 153 12.04 -0.90 -9.74
C PRO A 153 11.79 -1.50 -8.34
N LEU A 154 12.12 -2.79 -8.16
CA LEU A 154 12.01 -3.49 -6.87
C LEU A 154 12.81 -2.82 -5.74
N CYS A 155 13.92 -2.13 -6.06
CA CYS A 155 14.69 -1.40 -5.06
C CYS A 155 13.93 -0.19 -4.47
N GLU A 156 12.85 0.27 -5.12
CA GLU A 156 11.97 1.33 -4.64
C GLU A 156 10.67 0.78 -4.06
N THR A 157 10.07 -0.22 -4.72
CA THR A 157 8.80 -0.80 -4.28
C THR A 157 8.95 -1.83 -3.16
N GLY A 158 10.13 -2.41 -2.99
CA GLY A 158 10.26 -3.71 -2.33
C GLY A 158 9.34 -4.74 -3.00
N PHE A 159 8.79 -5.66 -2.20
CA PHE A 159 7.73 -6.58 -2.64
C PHE A 159 6.32 -6.03 -2.38
N ASN A 160 6.18 -4.70 -2.27
CA ASN A 160 4.88 -4.07 -2.45
C ASN A 160 4.59 -3.97 -3.96
N LEU A 161 3.95 -4.99 -4.51
CA LEU A 161 3.63 -5.07 -5.95
C LEU A 161 2.18 -4.68 -6.24
N ALA A 162 1.51 -4.05 -5.28
CA ALA A 162 0.21 -3.44 -5.47
C ALA A 162 0.27 -2.32 -6.52
N VAL A 163 -0.85 -2.11 -7.20
CA VAL A 163 -0.98 -1.08 -8.22
C VAL A 163 -2.25 -0.29 -7.98
N THR A 164 -2.10 1.01 -7.81
CA THR A 164 -3.22 1.95 -7.66
C THR A 164 -4.19 1.82 -8.83
N GLY A 165 -5.49 1.68 -8.51
CA GLY A 165 -6.57 1.55 -9.48
C GLY A 165 -6.86 0.11 -9.94
N HIS A 166 -6.04 -0.87 -9.55
CA HIS A 166 -6.34 -2.27 -9.86
C HIS A 166 -7.53 -2.79 -9.05
N ASN A 167 -8.31 -3.67 -9.68
CA ASN A 167 -9.38 -4.44 -9.04
C ASN A 167 -9.01 -5.94 -9.04
N THR A 168 -9.88 -6.79 -8.52
CA THR A 168 -9.58 -8.22 -8.35
C THR A 168 -9.26 -8.96 -9.65
N PHE A 169 -9.70 -8.46 -10.82
CA PHE A 169 -9.36 -9.00 -12.13
C PHE A 169 -7.85 -8.91 -12.44
N ASN A 170 -7.17 -7.88 -11.91
CA ASN A 170 -5.74 -7.65 -12.16
C ASN A 170 -4.84 -8.44 -11.19
N LEU A 171 -5.38 -9.04 -10.13
CA LEU A 171 -4.59 -9.72 -9.11
C LEU A 171 -3.68 -10.85 -9.67
N PRO A 172 -4.11 -11.67 -10.66
CA PRO A 172 -3.25 -12.72 -11.22
C PRO A 172 -1.95 -12.20 -11.85
N GLU A 173 -1.96 -10.97 -12.40
CA GLU A 173 -0.74 -10.34 -12.93
C GLU A 173 0.24 -10.01 -11.80
N GLN A 174 -0.25 -9.41 -10.71
CA GLN A 174 0.55 -9.10 -9.54
C GLN A 174 1.15 -10.37 -8.90
N VAL A 175 0.37 -11.46 -8.84
CA VAL A 175 0.85 -12.76 -8.33
C VAL A 175 1.97 -13.34 -9.18
N ARG A 176 1.86 -13.30 -10.52
CA ARG A 176 2.93 -13.78 -11.40
C ARG A 176 4.20 -12.96 -11.22
N HIS A 177 4.07 -11.64 -11.18
CA HIS A 177 5.20 -10.74 -10.93
C HIS A 177 5.87 -11.02 -9.58
N LEU A 178 5.09 -11.32 -8.53
CA LEU A 178 5.65 -11.72 -7.24
C LEU A 178 6.42 -13.04 -7.32
N ILE A 179 5.84 -14.08 -7.93
CA ILE A 179 6.49 -15.40 -8.07
C ILE A 179 7.81 -15.27 -8.83
N ASP A 180 7.81 -14.54 -9.94
CA ASP A 180 9.01 -14.33 -10.76
C ASP A 180 10.08 -13.53 -9.99
N SER A 181 9.67 -12.49 -9.27
CA SER A 181 10.56 -11.72 -8.39
C SER A 181 11.19 -12.59 -7.31
N LEU A 182 10.40 -13.41 -6.62
CA LEU A 182 10.89 -14.27 -5.53
C LEU A 182 11.82 -15.38 -6.03
N LYS A 183 11.59 -15.93 -7.23
CA LYS A 183 12.44 -16.97 -7.82
C LYS A 183 13.79 -16.46 -8.31
N THR A 184 13.88 -15.17 -8.62
CA THR A 184 15.10 -14.54 -9.17
C THR A 184 15.91 -13.80 -8.12
N TYR A 185 15.38 -13.61 -6.91
CA TYR A 185 16.03 -12.89 -5.84
C TYR A 185 17.10 -13.76 -5.15
N GLU A 186 18.36 -13.31 -5.16
CA GLU A 186 19.51 -14.13 -4.74
C GLU A 186 19.45 -14.59 -3.26
N ASP A 187 18.92 -13.76 -2.36
CA ASP A 187 18.88 -14.04 -0.91
C ASP A 187 17.62 -14.79 -0.44
N ILE A 188 16.85 -15.36 -1.36
CA ILE A 188 15.58 -16.05 -1.07
C ILE A 188 15.63 -17.47 -1.62
N ASP A 189 15.45 -18.45 -0.74
CA ASP A 189 15.06 -19.80 -1.15
C ASP A 189 13.55 -19.80 -1.41
N PHE A 190 13.18 -19.79 -2.69
CA PHE A 190 11.78 -19.74 -3.11
C PHE A 190 10.95 -20.87 -2.50
N ASP A 191 11.53 -22.06 -2.40
CA ASP A 191 10.82 -23.18 -1.81
C ASP A 191 10.90 -23.07 -0.30
N MET A 192 12.08 -22.98 0.30
CA MET A 192 12.27 -23.22 1.73
C MET A 192 11.86 -22.06 2.65
N ASP A 193 12.01 -20.81 2.21
CA ASP A 193 11.82 -19.66 3.09
C ASP A 193 10.33 -19.38 3.37
N TRP A 194 10.01 -19.01 4.62
CA TRP A 194 8.68 -18.58 4.99
C TRP A 194 8.38 -17.15 4.49
N LYS A 195 7.21 -17.00 3.87
CA LYS A 195 6.76 -15.78 3.20
C LYS A 195 5.43 -15.34 3.79
N LEU A 196 5.35 -14.10 4.26
CA LEU A 196 4.10 -13.47 4.66
C LEU A 196 3.58 -12.63 3.49
N LEU A 197 2.38 -12.95 3.00
CA LEU A 197 1.76 -12.25 1.88
C LEU A 197 0.47 -11.57 2.32
N THR A 198 0.43 -10.24 2.22
CA THR A 198 -0.79 -9.47 2.42
C THR A 198 -1.47 -9.22 1.07
N VAL A 199 -2.79 -9.46 1.01
CA VAL A 199 -3.59 -9.16 -0.18
C VAL A 199 -4.74 -8.27 0.25
N LEU A 200 -4.70 -7.00 -0.17
CA LEU A 200 -5.75 -6.03 0.10
C LEU A 200 -6.18 -5.39 -1.22
N ILE A 201 -7.26 -5.94 -1.78
CA ILE A 201 -7.86 -5.55 -3.05
C ILE A 201 -9.38 -5.74 -2.96
N GLY A 202 -10.15 -4.89 -3.65
CA GLY A 202 -11.60 -5.00 -3.65
C GLY A 202 -12.32 -3.65 -3.61
N MET A 203 -11.62 -2.57 -3.24
CA MET A 203 -12.27 -1.26 -3.13
C MET A 203 -12.69 -0.75 -4.52
N ASN A 204 -11.84 -0.97 -5.52
CA ASN A 204 -12.16 -0.64 -6.91
C ASN A 204 -13.28 -1.53 -7.47
N ASP A 205 -13.34 -2.80 -7.07
CA ASP A 205 -14.45 -3.69 -7.44
C ASP A 205 -15.79 -3.13 -6.95
N ILE A 206 -15.88 -2.70 -5.69
CA ILE A 206 -17.11 -2.08 -5.16
C ILE A 206 -17.44 -0.78 -5.90
N CYS A 207 -16.44 0.06 -6.22
CA CYS A 207 -16.64 1.26 -7.01
C CYS A 207 -17.16 0.95 -8.43
N ASP A 208 -16.63 -0.10 -9.07
CA ASP A 208 -17.06 -0.54 -10.40
C ASP A 208 -18.47 -1.13 -10.35
N TYR A 209 -18.83 -1.86 -9.29
CA TYR A 209 -20.20 -2.35 -9.05
C TYR A 209 -21.24 -1.23 -9.07
N CYS A 210 -20.92 -0.09 -8.46
CA CYS A 210 -21.81 1.07 -8.39
C CYS A 210 -22.08 1.66 -9.78
N LYS A 211 -21.16 1.49 -10.73
CA LYS A 211 -21.28 1.93 -12.12
C LYS A 211 -21.96 0.88 -12.99
N ASP A 212 -21.62 -0.39 -12.82
CA ASP A 212 -22.19 -1.53 -13.55
C ASP A 212 -22.35 -2.76 -12.65
N LYS A 213 -23.60 -3.07 -12.31
CA LYS A 213 -23.96 -4.18 -11.42
C LYS A 213 -23.73 -5.57 -12.04
N ALA A 214 -23.63 -5.67 -13.38
CA ALA A 214 -23.45 -6.95 -14.06
C ALA A 214 -21.99 -7.46 -14.02
N LEU A 215 -21.05 -6.60 -13.61
CA LEU A 215 -19.61 -6.85 -13.72
C LEU A 215 -19.07 -7.85 -12.67
N LEU A 216 -19.78 -8.07 -11.56
CA LEU A 216 -19.21 -8.75 -10.37
C LEU A 216 -19.84 -10.09 -9.98
N THR A 217 -20.69 -10.68 -10.83
CA THR A 217 -21.35 -11.97 -10.50
C THR A 217 -20.40 -13.18 -10.50
N LYS A 218 -19.10 -13.01 -10.76
CA LYS A 218 -18.14 -14.12 -10.90
C LYS A 218 -16.74 -13.79 -10.36
N LEU A 219 -16.54 -13.42 -9.09
CA LEU A 219 -15.16 -13.40 -8.60
C LEU A 219 -15.03 -13.58 -7.08
N PHE A 220 -15.11 -14.82 -6.60
CA PHE A 220 -14.58 -15.20 -5.28
C PHE A 220 -14.26 -16.69 -5.22
N LEU A 221 -13.27 -17.17 -5.99
CA LEU A 221 -12.60 -18.45 -5.72
C LEU A 221 -11.17 -18.39 -6.26
N TRP A 222 -10.21 -17.97 -5.43
CA TRP A 222 -8.80 -18.28 -5.66
C TRP A 222 -8.33 -19.24 -4.57
N GLN A 223 -8.08 -20.50 -4.95
CA GLN A 223 -7.25 -21.43 -4.20
C GLN A 223 -5.82 -21.28 -4.70
N ALA A 224 -4.95 -20.71 -3.88
CA ALA A 224 -3.51 -20.87 -4.07
C ALA A 224 -3.10 -22.20 -3.42
N THR A 225 -2.49 -23.08 -4.22
CA THR A 225 -2.14 -24.46 -3.84
C THR A 225 -0.81 -24.58 -3.09
N ASP A 226 -0.23 -23.47 -2.62
CA ASP A 226 1.12 -23.47 -2.07
C ASP A 226 1.13 -23.35 -0.54
N ARG A 227 1.89 -24.24 0.11
CA ARG A 227 1.69 -24.64 1.51
C ARG A 227 2.29 -23.67 2.54
N ARG A 228 2.89 -22.56 2.11
CA ARG A 228 3.69 -21.65 2.97
C ARG A 228 3.36 -20.16 2.84
N PHE A 229 2.21 -19.81 2.26
CA PHE A 229 1.72 -18.44 2.27
C PHE A 229 0.70 -18.23 3.38
N PHE A 230 0.95 -17.23 4.23
CA PHE A 230 -0.09 -16.67 5.08
C PHE A 230 -0.91 -15.69 4.25
N TYR A 231 -2.24 -15.87 4.21
CA TYR A 231 -3.18 -14.90 3.66
C TYR A 231 -3.89 -14.21 4.82
N SER A 232 -3.83 -12.88 4.88
CA SER A 232 -4.75 -12.09 5.69
C SER A 232 -5.65 -11.31 4.74
N ILE A 233 -6.85 -11.82 4.52
CA ILE A 233 -7.96 -11.08 3.91
C ILE A 233 -8.77 -10.55 5.08
N LYS A 234 -8.86 -9.24 5.23
CA LYS A 234 -9.76 -8.60 6.19
C LYS A 234 -10.65 -7.61 5.46
#